data_AF-A0A6P1TRW9-F1
#
_entry.id   AF-A0A6P1TRW9-F1
#
_cell.length_a   1.000
_cell.length_b   1.000
_cell.length_c   1.000
_cell.angle_alpha   90.00
_cell.angle_beta   90.00
_cell.angle_gamma   90.00
#
_symmetry.space_group_name_H-M   'P 1'
#
loop_
_entity.id
_entity.type
_entity.pdbx_description
1 polymer ?
#
loop_
_entity_poly.entity_id
_entity_poly.type
_entity_poly.pdbx_seq_one_letter_code
_entity_poly.pdbx_strand_id
1 'polypeptide(L)'
;MNLEKAFGVGLLPKELSGKIKAVGNSALGGAVKYLAGESASARVDHILGVSGEISLSNETDFNDLYIKHMFFEEKAEEPSF
;
A
#
# COMPACT_ATOMS: atom_id res chain seq x y z
N MET A 1 -4.01 3.00 -12.50
CA MET A 1 -4.63 2.13 -11.47
C MET A 1 -6.10 2.49 -11.37
N ASN A 2 -6.99 1.51 -11.30
CA ASN A 2 -8.42 1.73 -11.10
C ASN A 2 -8.76 1.36 -9.64
N LEU A 3 -9.13 2.36 -8.83
CA LEU A 3 -9.35 2.19 -7.39
C LEU A 3 -10.58 1.32 -7.09
N GLU A 4 -11.69 1.53 -7.80
CA GLU A 4 -12.91 0.73 -7.66
C GLU A 4 -12.64 -0.77 -7.87
N LYS A 5 -11.88 -1.11 -8.92
CA LYS A 5 -11.47 -2.49 -9.16
C LYS A 5 -10.57 -3.02 -8.06
N ALA A 6 -9.63 -2.22 -7.55
CA ALA A 6 -8.71 -2.63 -6.49
C ALA A 6 -9.43 -2.93 -5.16
N PHE A 7 -10.46 -2.15 -4.82
CA PHE A 7 -11.33 -2.45 -3.68
C PHE A 7 -12.19 -3.71 -3.93
N GLY A 8 -12.73 -3.86 -5.14
CA GLY A 8 -13.58 -5.00 -5.51
C GLY A 8 -12.87 -6.34 -5.48
N VAL A 9 -11.57 -6.36 -5.77
CA VAL A 9 -10.72 -7.56 -5.72
C VAL A 9 -9.95 -7.70 -4.40
N GLY A 10 -10.29 -6.94 -3.35
CA GLY A 10 -9.63 -7.09 -2.04
C GLY A 10 -8.14 -6.70 -1.99
N LEU A 11 -7.61 -6.03 -3.03
CA LEU A 11 -6.24 -5.51 -3.04
C LEU A 11 -6.07 -4.32 -2.07
N LEU A 12 -7.14 -3.54 -1.89
CA LEU A 12 -7.17 -2.41 -0.98
C LEU A 12 -8.36 -2.55 -0.01
N PRO A 13 -8.20 -2.13 1.24
CA PRO A 13 -9.29 -2.09 2.21
C PRO A 13 -10.34 -1.05 1.80
N LYS A 14 -11.63 -1.46 1.78
CA LYS A 14 -12.76 -0.61 1.37
C LYS A 14 -12.93 0.59 2.30
N GLU A 15 -12.51 0.47 3.56
CA GLU A 15 -12.54 1.50 4.61
C GLU A 15 -11.67 2.72 4.27
N LEU A 16 -10.74 2.57 3.33
CA LEU A 16 -9.88 3.65 2.83
C LEU A 16 -10.42 4.29 1.55
N SER A 17 -11.63 3.92 1.09
CA SER A 17 -12.26 4.59 -0.05
C SER A 17 -12.37 6.10 0.19
N GLY A 18 -12.05 6.88 -0.85
CA GLY A 18 -11.97 8.35 -0.78
C GLY A 18 -10.71 8.91 -0.08
N LYS A 19 -9.89 8.07 0.58
CA LYS A 19 -8.63 8.50 1.24
C LYS A 19 -7.38 8.17 0.43
N ILE A 20 -7.52 7.45 -0.69
CA ILE A 20 -6.39 6.97 -1.50
C ILE A 20 -6.18 7.85 -2.73
N LYS A 21 -4.92 8.18 -2.99
CA LYS A 21 -4.49 8.87 -4.21
C LYS A 21 -3.38 8.09 -4.90
N ALA A 22 -3.56 7.79 -6.19
CA ALA A 22 -2.50 7.23 -7.01
C ALA A 22 -1.41 8.28 -7.29
N VAL A 23 -0.15 7.98 -6.99
CA VAL A 23 0.99 8.89 -7.16
C VAL A 23 1.92 8.51 -8.32
N GLY A 24 1.62 7.42 -9.03
CA GLY A 24 2.47 6.91 -10.12
C GLY A 24 3.80 6.37 -9.60
N ASN A 25 4.87 6.49 -10.40
CA ASN A 25 6.21 6.06 -10.01
C ASN A 25 6.85 7.10 -9.07
N SER A 26 6.61 6.93 -7.77
CA SER A 26 7.16 7.80 -6.73
C SER A 26 8.69 7.72 -6.63
N ALA A 27 9.32 6.60 -7.01
CA ALA A 27 10.77 6.46 -6.99
C ALA A 27 11.44 7.40 -8.01
N LEU A 28 10.97 7.43 -9.26
CA LEU A 28 11.47 8.35 -10.28
C LEU A 28 11.15 9.81 -9.92
N GLY A 29 9.91 10.08 -9.47
CA GLY A 29 9.52 11.42 -9.04
C GLY A 29 10.35 11.91 -7.85
N GLY A 30 10.72 11.01 -6.94
CA GLY A 30 11.62 11.29 -5.82
C GLY A 30 13.04 11.60 -6.29
N ALA A 31 13.58 10.82 -7.23
CA ALA A 31 14.91 11.06 -7.80
C ALA A 31 15.01 12.44 -8.47
N VAL A 32 14.01 12.82 -9.28
CA VAL A 32 13.97 14.14 -9.91
C VAL A 32 13.91 15.26 -8.86
N LYS A 33 13.05 15.12 -7.83
CA LYS A 33 12.95 16.08 -6.72
C LYS A 33 14.26 16.21 -5.94
N TYR A 34 14.97 15.09 -5.79
CA TYR A 34 16.25 15.07 -5.10
C TYR A 34 17.32 15.84 -5.88
N LEU A 35 17.41 15.58 -7.18
CA LEU A 35 18.37 16.25 -8.07
C LEU A 35 18.11 17.76 -8.20
N ALA A 36 16.85 18.19 -8.15
CA ALA A 36 16.47 19.59 -8.37
C ALA A 36 16.38 20.44 -7.09
N GLY A 37 16.45 19.84 -5.90
CA GLY A 37 16.19 20.53 -4.64
C GLY A 37 17.45 20.79 -3.81
N GLU A 38 17.74 22.06 -3.49
CA GLU A 38 18.91 22.45 -2.69
C GLU A 38 18.94 21.84 -1.28
N SER A 39 17.78 21.55 -0.69
CA SER A 39 17.64 20.93 0.65
C SER A 39 17.23 19.46 0.61
N ALA A 40 17.30 18.81 -0.55
CA ALA A 40 16.79 17.45 -0.70
C ALA A 40 17.58 16.41 0.10
N SER A 41 18.90 16.58 0.25
CA SER A 41 19.74 15.70 1.07
C SER A 41 19.26 15.67 2.52
N ALA A 42 19.18 16.85 3.17
CA ALA A 42 18.74 16.95 4.56
C ALA A 42 17.33 16.38 4.78
N ARG A 43 16.44 16.52 3.78
CA ARG A 43 15.11 15.92 3.82
C ARG A 43 15.15 14.40 3.76
N VAL A 44 16.00 13.83 2.90
CA VAL A 44 16.18 12.38 2.82
C VAL A 44 16.80 11.84 4.10
N ASP A 45 17.82 12.52 4.64
CA ASP A 45 18.46 12.13 5.90
C ASP A 45 17.45 12.10 7.05
N HIS A 46 16.56 13.09 7.12
CA HIS A 46 15.47 13.09 8.09
C HIS A 46 14.51 11.90 7.90
N ILE A 47 14.08 11.62 6.67
CA ILE A 47 13.19 10.48 6.38
C ILE A 47 13.86 9.17 6.79
N LEU A 48 15.14 8.98 6.46
CA LEU A 48 15.91 7.80 6.86
C LEU A 48 16.01 7.70 8.39
N GLY A 49 16.26 8.82 9.08
CA GLY A 49 16.38 8.86 10.54
C GLY A 49 15.09 8.54 11.31
N VAL A 50 13.91 8.74 10.70
CA VAL A 50 12.61 8.43 11.33
C VAL A 50 11.94 7.16 10.78
N SER A 51 12.52 6.54 9.74
CA SER A 51 12.00 5.29 9.17
C SER A 51 12.56 4.07 9.88
N GLY A 52 11.74 3.03 10.02
CA GLY A 52 12.14 1.74 10.58
C GLY A 52 11.68 0.60 9.67
N GLU A 53 12.45 -0.48 9.64
CA GLU A 53 12.08 -1.72 8.96
C GLU A 53 11.29 -2.62 9.92
N ILE A 54 10.21 -3.24 9.41
CA ILE A 54 9.49 -4.31 10.10
C ILE A 54 9.59 -5.56 9.22
N SER A 55 10.13 -6.64 9.78
CA SER A 55 10.26 -7.91 9.08
C SER A 55 8.99 -8.75 9.23
N LEU A 56 8.14 -8.75 8.20
CA LEU A 56 6.86 -9.45 8.23
C LEU A 56 7.00 -10.97 8.41
N SER A 57 8.15 -11.58 8.10
CA SER A 57 8.40 -13.00 8.36
C SER A 57 8.50 -13.34 9.84
N ASN A 58 8.77 -12.35 10.69
CA ASN A 58 8.88 -12.52 12.14
C ASN A 58 7.55 -12.20 12.86
N GLU A 59 6.56 -11.65 12.15
CA GLU A 59 5.24 -11.36 12.69
C GLU A 59 4.40 -12.64 12.69
N THR A 60 4.00 -13.08 13.88
CA THR A 60 3.28 -14.35 14.09
C THR A 60 2.00 -14.45 13.27
N ASP A 61 1.32 -13.32 13.09
CA ASP A 61 -0.01 -13.27 12.51
C ASP A 61 0.04 -13.09 10.98
N PHE A 62 1.21 -12.80 10.41
CA PHE A 62 1.31 -12.45 8.99
C PHE A 62 0.91 -13.62 8.08
N ASN A 63 1.37 -14.84 8.38
CA ASN A 63 1.02 -16.02 7.57
C ASN A 63 -0.48 -16.33 7.62
N ASP A 64 -1.08 -16.24 8.81
CA ASP A 64 -2.51 -16.50 9.01
C ASP A 64 -3.36 -15.45 8.27
N LEU A 65 -2.99 -14.17 8.40
CA LEU A 65 -3.63 -13.08 7.67
C LEU A 65 -3.44 -13.22 6.16
N TYR A 66 -2.25 -13.60 5.70
CA TYR A 66 -1.98 -13.82 4.29
C TYR A 66 -2.89 -14.91 3.73
N ILE A 67 -2.94 -16.09 4.36
CA ILE A 67 -3.80 -17.20 3.93
C ILE A 67 -5.28 -16.79 3.94
N LYS A 68 -5.71 -16.13 5.02
CA LYS A 68 -7.10 -15.64 5.17
C LYS A 68 -7.52 -14.70 4.05
N HIS A 69 -6.60 -13.86 3.58
CA HIS A 69 -6.88 -12.84 2.57
C HIS A 69 -6.37 -13.20 1.16
N MET A 70 -5.76 -14.38 0.99
CA MET A 70 -5.22 -14.85 -0.29
C MET A 70 -6.32 -15.19 -1.30
N PHE A 71 -7.46 -15.68 -0.80
CA PHE A 71 -8.64 -15.92 -1.62
C PHE A 71 -9.52 -14.67 -1.59
N PHE A 72 -9.92 -14.20 -2.77
CA PHE A 72 -10.90 -13.13 -2.90
C PHE A 72 -12.13 -13.49 -2.06
N GLU A 73 -12.74 -12.53 -1.36
CA GLU A 73 -14.05 -12.75 -0.74
C GLU A 73 -14.97 -13.34 -1.81
N GLU A 74 -15.29 -14.64 -1.69
CA GLU A 74 -16.33 -15.24 -2.52
C GLU A 74 -17.54 -14.34 -2.34
N LYS A 75 -18.06 -13.83 -3.47
CA LYS A 75 -19.34 -13.14 -3.46
C LYS A 75 -20.29 -14.00 -2.64
N ALA A 76 -20.79 -13.44 -1.53
CA ALA A 76 -21.90 -14.04 -0.80
C ALA A 76 -22.91 -14.53 -1.84
N GLU A 77 -23.17 -15.84 -1.84
CA GLU A 77 -24.15 -16.47 -2.73
C GLU A 77 -25.43 -15.62 -2.65
N GLU A 78 -25.84 -15.03 -3.77
CA GLU A 78 -27.17 -14.45 -3.85
C GLU A 78 -28.15 -15.60 -3.58
N PRO A 79 -29.07 -15.47 -2.61
CA PRO A 79 -30.01 -16.55 -2.31
C PRO A 79 -30.80 -16.84 -3.59
N SER A 80 -30.74 -18.10 -4.05
CA SER A 80 -31.62 -18.56 -5.12
C SER A 80 -33.06 -18.45 -4.62
N PHE A 81 -33.83 -17.55 -5.22
CA PHE A 81 -35.30 -17.56 -5.10
C PHE A 81 -35.88 -18.72 -5.90
#